data_AF-A0A9X2LN02-F1
#
_entry.id   AF-A0A9X2LN02-F1
#
_cell.length_a   1.000
_cell.length_b   1.000
_cell.length_c   1.000
_cell.angle_alpha   90.00
_cell.angle_beta   90.00
_cell.angle_gamma   90.00
#
_symmetry.space_group_name_H-M   'P 1'
#
loop_
_entity.id
_entity.type
_entity.pdbx_description
1 polymer ?
#
loop_
_entity_poly.entity_id
_entity_poly.type
_entity_poly.pdbx_seq_one_letter_code
_entity_poly.pdbx_strand_id
1 'polypeptide(L)'
;MTRTAQEVLADAVRGLAPAEGANRLVPLIAAGEAPREVIAAFALEQHHVIAADRRSFAHLAGRAAGDPAAARFFEALAQGEDLALPLLGPLVLACGLDEEAVRAHEPRPGCQAYPSYVAWLALNAEPVDAAVALSANFAAWGGYCAAVGAALREHYGFDNPACGFFDFFAGPAPEVEERSVEAVEAGLAGGRLSEPLAHRYGRLLQAYELMFWDGLAVR
;
A
#
# COMPACT_ATOMS: atom_id res chain seq x y z
N MET A 1 7.72 -21.32 -23.70
CA MET A 1 8.81 -20.56 -23.06
C MET A 1 8.40 -20.36 -21.62
N THR A 2 9.31 -20.53 -20.66
CA THR A 2 9.06 -20.25 -19.25
C THR A 2 9.00 -18.72 -19.08
N ARG A 3 7.95 -18.18 -18.45
CA ARG A 3 7.84 -16.73 -18.21
C ARG A 3 8.94 -16.27 -17.27
N THR A 4 9.45 -15.05 -17.46
CA THR A 4 10.42 -14.44 -16.54
C THR A 4 9.69 -13.79 -15.36
N ALA A 5 10.42 -13.53 -14.26
CA ALA A 5 9.88 -12.81 -13.10
C ALA A 5 9.37 -11.41 -13.48
N GLN A 6 10.09 -10.71 -14.36
CA GLN A 6 9.69 -9.41 -14.88
C GLN A 6 8.38 -9.49 -15.69
N GLU A 7 8.21 -10.54 -16.49
CA GLU A 7 6.97 -10.75 -17.26
C GLU A 7 5.78 -11.04 -16.34
N VAL A 8 5.98 -11.80 -15.26
CA VAL A 8 4.94 -12.07 -14.26
C VAL A 8 4.52 -10.79 -13.55
N LEU A 9 5.49 -10.01 -13.04
CA LEU A 9 5.21 -8.76 -12.33
C LEU A 9 4.55 -7.72 -13.24
N ALA A 10 5.05 -7.55 -14.47
CA ALA A 10 4.49 -6.60 -15.42
C ALA A 10 3.05 -6.98 -15.85
N ASP A 11 2.74 -8.28 -15.92
CA ASP A 11 1.40 -8.77 -16.20
C ASP A 11 0.46 -8.60 -15.02
N ALA A 12 0.95 -8.85 -13.79
CA ALA A 12 0.20 -8.57 -12.57
C ALA A 12 -0.15 -7.09 -12.45
N VAL A 13 0.84 -6.19 -12.61
CA VAL A 13 0.63 -4.72 -12.60
C VAL A 13 -0.42 -4.31 -13.63
N ARG A 14 -0.31 -4.79 -14.87
CA ARG A 14 -1.25 -4.44 -15.95
C ARG A 14 -2.65 -5.01 -15.74
N GLY A 15 -2.73 -6.27 -15.33
CA GLY A 15 -4.00 -7.00 -15.20
C GLY A 15 -4.75 -6.71 -13.90
N LEU A 16 -4.08 -6.13 -12.91
CA LEU A 16 -4.66 -5.75 -11.61
C LEU A 16 -4.82 -4.24 -11.45
N ALA A 17 -4.36 -3.45 -12.43
CA ALA A 17 -4.57 -2.01 -12.43
C ALA A 17 -6.06 -1.68 -12.23
N PRO A 18 -6.39 -0.72 -11.35
CA PRO A 18 -7.77 -0.29 -11.16
C PRO A 18 -8.33 0.24 -12.47
N ALA A 19 -9.62 -0.04 -12.72
CA ALA A 19 -10.32 0.55 -13.86
C ALA A 19 -10.30 2.08 -13.76
N GLU A 20 -10.32 2.75 -14.92
CA GLU A 20 -10.43 4.21 -14.98
C GLU A 20 -11.67 4.68 -14.21
N GLY A 21 -11.48 5.68 -13.33
CA GLY A 21 -12.56 6.20 -12.47
C GLY A 21 -13.01 5.28 -11.32
N ALA A 22 -12.33 4.15 -11.08
CA ALA A 22 -12.69 3.25 -9.96
C ALA A 22 -12.49 3.92 -8.60
N ASN A 23 -11.42 4.71 -8.44
CA ASN A 23 -11.22 5.56 -7.27
C ASN A 23 -11.92 6.91 -7.49
N ARG A 24 -13.00 7.14 -6.75
CA ARG A 24 -13.84 8.34 -6.87
C ARG A 24 -13.33 9.51 -6.03
N LEU A 25 -12.53 9.24 -5.00
CA LEU A 25 -12.10 10.24 -4.03
C LEU A 25 -10.83 10.96 -4.46
N VAL A 26 -9.84 10.23 -4.98
CA VAL A 26 -8.56 10.83 -5.40
C VAL A 26 -8.75 11.95 -6.43
N PRO A 27 -9.62 11.84 -7.46
CA PRO A 27 -9.90 12.95 -8.37
C PRO A 27 -10.50 14.18 -7.68
N LEU A 28 -11.35 14.00 -6.67
CA LEU A 28 -11.92 15.12 -5.91
C LEU A 28 -10.86 15.81 -5.05
N ILE A 29 -9.96 15.05 -4.43
CA ILE A 29 -8.79 15.62 -3.75
C ILE A 29 -7.91 16.37 -4.75
N ALA A 30 -7.64 15.76 -5.90
CA ALA A 30 -6.82 16.34 -6.96
C ALA A 30 -7.37 17.67 -7.50
N ALA A 31 -8.69 17.84 -7.50
CA ALA A 31 -9.35 19.08 -7.91
C ALA A 31 -9.52 20.10 -6.76
N GLY A 32 -9.11 19.76 -5.52
CA GLY A 32 -9.35 20.60 -4.35
C GLY A 32 -10.81 20.62 -3.87
N GLU A 33 -11.63 19.68 -4.34
CA GLU A 33 -13.07 19.60 -4.07
C GLU A 33 -13.41 18.73 -2.86
N ALA A 34 -12.48 17.87 -2.42
CA ALA A 34 -12.67 17.05 -1.23
C ALA A 34 -12.55 17.91 0.05
N PRO A 35 -13.40 17.72 1.07
CA PRO A 35 -13.27 18.40 2.36
C PRO A 35 -11.95 18.06 3.07
N ARG A 36 -11.40 19.00 3.85
CA ARG A 36 -10.15 18.78 4.61
C ARG A 36 -10.27 17.64 5.64
N GLU A 37 -11.48 17.38 6.11
CA GLU A 37 -11.81 16.28 7.01
C GLU A 37 -11.50 14.91 6.39
N VAL A 38 -11.50 14.79 5.06
CA VAL A 38 -11.07 13.57 4.36
C VAL A 38 -9.57 13.34 4.55
N ILE A 39 -8.76 14.40 4.44
CA ILE A 39 -7.30 14.32 4.61
C ILE A 39 -6.96 13.99 6.07
N ALA A 40 -7.69 14.59 7.01
CA ALA A 40 -7.58 14.28 8.43
C ALA A 40 -7.92 12.81 8.72
N ALA A 41 -9.03 12.31 8.16
CA ALA A 41 -9.42 10.90 8.28
C ALA A 41 -8.39 9.95 7.65
N PHE A 42 -7.84 10.31 6.49
CA PHE A 42 -6.76 9.56 5.85
C PHE A 42 -5.55 9.42 6.79
N ALA A 43 -5.09 10.53 7.37
CA ALA A 43 -3.94 10.54 8.26
C ALA A 43 -4.15 9.64 9.49
N LEU A 44 -5.35 9.67 10.08
CA LEU A 44 -5.70 8.83 11.23
C LEU A 44 -5.79 7.34 10.87
N GLU A 45 -6.47 6.98 9.79
CA GLU A 45 -6.59 5.59 9.34
C GLU A 45 -5.22 4.98 8.99
N GLN A 46 -4.33 5.76 8.37
CA GLN A 46 -3.00 5.29 7.97
C GLN A 46 -2.11 4.88 9.15
N HIS A 47 -2.29 5.46 10.35
CA HIS A 47 -1.57 4.99 11.54
C HIS A 47 -1.89 3.52 11.87
N HIS A 48 -3.15 3.10 11.67
CA HIS A 48 -3.57 1.72 11.87
C HIS A 48 -3.10 0.80 10.75
N VAL A 49 -3.23 1.26 9.49
CA VAL A 49 -2.83 0.50 8.30
C VAL A 49 -1.33 0.18 8.35
N ILE A 50 -0.47 1.19 8.46
CA ILE A 50 1.00 1.04 8.50
C ILE A 50 1.43 0.11 9.64
N ALA A 51 0.85 0.27 10.83
CA ALA A 51 1.18 -0.58 11.96
C ALA A 51 0.77 -2.05 11.74
N ALA A 52 -0.36 -2.30 11.06
CA ALA A 52 -0.82 -3.64 10.73
C ALA A 52 -0.01 -4.28 9.60
N ASP A 53 0.30 -3.52 8.55
CA ASP A 53 1.07 -3.96 7.40
C ASP A 53 2.51 -4.29 7.82
N ARG A 54 3.14 -3.44 8.63
CA ARG A 54 4.46 -3.71 9.21
C ARG A 54 4.52 -5.09 9.88
N ARG A 55 3.54 -5.41 10.72
CA ARG A 55 3.47 -6.72 11.41
C ARG A 55 3.26 -7.86 10.43
N SER A 56 2.42 -7.66 9.44
CA SER A 56 2.10 -8.66 8.42
C SER A 56 3.31 -8.97 7.53
N PHE A 57 4.05 -7.93 7.11
CA PHE A 57 5.29 -8.09 6.35
C PHE A 57 6.39 -8.74 7.18
N ALA A 58 6.58 -8.34 8.43
CA ALA A 58 7.52 -9.02 9.33
C ALA A 58 7.17 -10.52 9.51
N HIS A 59 5.88 -10.85 9.58
CA HIS A 59 5.43 -12.24 9.66
C HIS A 59 5.69 -13.01 8.35
N LEU A 60 5.43 -12.39 7.20
CA LEU A 60 5.72 -12.97 5.88
C LEU A 60 7.21 -13.22 5.69
N ALA A 61 8.07 -12.31 6.13
CA ALA A 61 9.52 -12.50 6.14
C ALA A 61 9.92 -13.75 6.94
N GLY A 62 9.37 -13.91 8.16
CA GLY A 62 9.59 -15.10 8.98
C GLY A 62 9.09 -16.40 8.34
N ARG A 63 7.91 -16.38 7.69
CA ARG A 63 7.39 -17.53 6.94
C ARG A 63 8.23 -17.88 5.72
N ALA A 64 8.84 -16.88 5.10
CA ALA A 64 9.72 -17.04 3.96
C ALA A 64 11.15 -17.45 4.37
N ALA A 65 11.42 -17.89 5.61
CA ALA A 65 12.79 -18.25 6.04
C ALA A 65 13.46 -19.35 5.17
N GLY A 66 12.68 -20.22 4.52
CA GLY A 66 13.17 -21.20 3.54
C GLY A 66 13.43 -20.64 2.13
N ASP A 67 13.12 -19.37 1.91
CA ASP A 67 13.27 -18.62 0.67
C ASP A 67 13.88 -17.24 0.96
N PRO A 68 15.22 -17.12 0.97
CA PRO A 68 15.90 -15.88 1.32
C PRO A 68 15.53 -14.70 0.44
N ALA A 69 15.11 -14.91 -0.82
CA ALA A 69 14.73 -13.82 -1.70
C ALA A 69 13.38 -13.20 -1.29
N ALA A 70 12.37 -14.06 -1.06
CA ALA A 70 11.09 -13.59 -0.54
C ALA A 70 11.20 -13.00 0.88
N ALA A 71 12.05 -13.57 1.74
CA ALA A 71 12.28 -13.03 3.08
C ALA A 71 12.82 -11.59 3.03
N ARG A 72 13.87 -11.33 2.24
CA ARG A 72 14.42 -9.98 2.06
C ARG A 72 13.42 -9.00 1.49
N PHE A 73 12.57 -9.43 0.57
CA PHE A 73 11.51 -8.57 0.02
C PHE A 73 10.56 -8.11 1.13
N PHE A 74 10.04 -9.02 1.95
CA PHE A 74 9.13 -8.65 3.05
C PHE A 74 9.81 -7.89 4.19
N GLU A 75 11.09 -8.15 4.46
CA GLU A 75 11.89 -7.33 5.38
C GLU A 75 12.00 -5.88 4.87
N ALA A 76 12.22 -5.70 3.57
CA ALA A 76 12.23 -4.38 2.93
C ALA A 76 10.92 -3.64 3.13
N LEU A 77 9.78 -4.32 2.92
CA LEU A 77 8.46 -3.72 3.10
C LEU A 77 8.23 -3.33 4.57
N ALA A 78 8.56 -4.22 5.51
CA ALA A 78 8.43 -3.93 6.94
C ALA A 78 9.29 -2.71 7.38
N GLN A 79 10.51 -2.58 6.83
CA GLN A 79 11.36 -1.42 7.04
C GLN A 79 10.79 -0.15 6.40
N GLY A 80 10.17 -0.27 5.22
CA GLY A 80 9.45 0.82 4.57
C GLY A 80 8.33 1.38 5.45
N GLU A 81 7.56 0.50 6.10
CA GLU A 81 6.52 0.92 7.06
C GLU A 81 7.10 1.65 8.29
N ASP A 82 8.28 1.23 8.77
CA ASP A 82 9.00 1.92 9.85
C ASP A 82 9.46 3.33 9.45
N LEU A 83 9.77 3.55 8.17
CA LEU A 83 10.12 4.86 7.62
C LEU A 83 8.87 5.71 7.34
N ALA A 84 7.77 5.09 6.94
CA ALA A 84 6.52 5.76 6.58
C ALA A 84 5.76 6.29 7.79
N LEU A 85 5.69 5.52 8.89
CA LEU A 85 4.86 5.88 10.05
C LEU A 85 5.17 7.28 10.61
N PRO A 86 6.44 7.68 10.84
CA PRO A 86 6.76 9.02 11.35
C PRO A 86 6.38 10.17 10.40
N LEU A 87 6.25 9.90 9.10
CA LEU A 87 5.88 10.90 8.10
C LEU A 87 4.42 11.34 8.19
N LEU A 88 3.58 10.59 8.91
CA LEU A 88 2.20 11.00 9.20
C LEU A 88 2.11 12.10 10.25
N GLY A 89 3.11 12.28 11.10
CA GLY A 89 3.09 13.29 12.17
C GLY A 89 2.88 14.72 11.65
N PRO A 90 3.70 15.21 10.69
CA PRO A 90 3.49 16.51 10.06
C PRO A 90 2.12 16.65 9.39
N LEU A 91 1.61 15.59 8.76
CA LEU A 91 0.30 15.58 8.13
C LEU A 91 -0.83 15.75 9.17
N VAL A 92 -0.77 15.03 10.28
CA VAL A 92 -1.70 15.15 11.42
C VAL A 92 -1.72 16.58 11.94
N LEU A 93 -0.56 17.19 12.17
CA LEU A 93 -0.45 18.57 12.64
C LEU A 93 -1.03 19.58 11.64
N ALA A 94 -0.78 19.39 10.33
CA ALA A 94 -1.35 20.24 9.28
C ALA A 94 -2.88 20.14 9.18
N CYS A 95 -3.46 19.00 9.57
CA CYS A 95 -4.89 18.80 9.72
C CYS A 95 -5.47 19.41 11.02
N GLY A 96 -4.65 20.03 11.88
CA GLY A 96 -5.07 20.59 13.15
C GLY A 96 -5.35 19.53 14.23
N LEU A 97 -4.82 18.33 14.06
CA LEU A 97 -4.94 17.22 14.98
C LEU A 97 -3.67 17.09 15.84
N ASP A 98 -3.80 16.39 16.96
CA ASP A 98 -2.68 16.07 17.85
C ASP A 98 -2.57 14.55 18.10
N GLU A 99 -1.60 14.15 18.91
CA GLU A 99 -1.40 12.73 19.25
C GLU A 99 -2.57 12.13 20.04
N GLU A 100 -3.34 12.94 20.77
CA GLU A 100 -4.53 12.45 21.48
C GLU A 100 -5.61 12.06 20.48
N ALA A 101 -5.83 12.88 19.45
CA ALA A 101 -6.73 12.54 18.34
C ALA A 101 -6.30 11.24 17.64
N VAL A 102 -5.00 11.03 17.41
CA VAL A 102 -4.47 9.77 16.85
C VAL A 102 -4.79 8.57 17.76
N ARG A 103 -4.56 8.70 19.08
CA ARG A 103 -4.83 7.62 20.04
C ARG A 103 -6.32 7.33 20.23
N ALA A 104 -7.16 8.35 20.14
CA ALA A 104 -8.60 8.24 20.36
C ALA A 104 -9.38 7.86 19.09
N HIS A 105 -8.73 7.83 17.92
CA HIS A 105 -9.37 7.51 16.66
C HIS A 105 -9.95 6.08 16.68
N GLU A 106 -11.21 5.96 16.30
CA GLU A 106 -11.86 4.67 16.10
C GLU A 106 -11.81 4.31 14.61
N PRO A 107 -11.13 3.21 14.22
CA PRO A 107 -10.96 2.85 12.82
C PRO A 107 -12.28 2.57 12.10
N ARG A 108 -12.40 3.05 10.86
CA ARG A 108 -13.56 2.78 10.01
C ARG A 108 -13.45 1.38 9.40
N PRO A 109 -14.51 0.54 9.47
CA PRO A 109 -14.45 -0.83 8.93
C PRO A 109 -14.01 -0.92 7.47
N GLY A 110 -14.45 0.01 6.61
CA GLY A 110 -14.05 0.04 5.20
C GLY A 110 -12.55 0.30 5.01
N CYS A 111 -11.95 1.12 5.85
CA CYS A 111 -10.51 1.44 5.83
C CYS A 111 -9.65 0.31 6.41
N GLN A 112 -10.23 -0.54 7.25
CA GLN A 112 -9.53 -1.69 7.86
C GLN A 112 -9.63 -2.98 7.04
N ALA A 113 -10.41 -3.00 5.96
CA ALA A 113 -10.55 -4.19 5.11
C ALA A 113 -9.23 -4.61 4.43
N TYR A 114 -8.48 -3.64 3.91
CA TYR A 114 -7.16 -3.87 3.30
C TYR A 114 -6.13 -4.45 4.28
N PRO A 115 -5.80 -3.81 5.43
CA PRO A 115 -4.80 -4.36 6.35
C PRO A 115 -5.26 -5.69 6.98
N SER A 116 -6.57 -5.90 7.16
CA SER A 116 -7.09 -7.21 7.58
C SER A 116 -6.82 -8.30 6.54
N TYR A 117 -6.92 -7.96 5.25
CA TYR A 117 -6.63 -8.90 4.18
C TYR A 117 -5.12 -9.14 4.01
N VAL A 118 -4.27 -8.12 4.18
CA VAL A 118 -2.81 -8.29 4.23
C VAL A 118 -2.42 -9.23 5.38
N ALA A 119 -3.04 -9.09 6.55
CA ALA A 119 -2.84 -10.03 7.66
C ALA A 119 -3.31 -11.45 7.31
N TRP A 120 -4.44 -11.60 6.59
CA TRP A 120 -4.89 -12.89 6.09
C TRP A 120 -3.89 -13.51 5.11
N LEU A 121 -3.33 -12.72 4.17
CA LEU A 121 -2.28 -13.18 3.26
C LEU A 121 -1.05 -13.62 4.03
N ALA A 122 -0.65 -12.85 5.05
CA ALA A 122 0.49 -13.19 5.89
C ALA A 122 0.32 -14.56 6.58
N LEU A 123 -0.90 -14.88 7.01
CA LEU A 123 -1.18 -16.15 7.68
C LEU A 123 -1.38 -17.33 6.72
N ASN A 124 -1.85 -17.09 5.49
CA ASN A 124 -2.42 -18.17 4.66
C ASN A 124 -1.76 -18.32 3.29
N ALA A 125 -1.24 -17.26 2.69
CA ALA A 125 -0.70 -17.31 1.34
C ALA A 125 0.68 -17.98 1.30
N GLU A 126 1.05 -18.49 0.13
CA GLU A 126 2.45 -18.71 -0.21
C GLU A 126 3.13 -17.33 -0.32
N PRO A 127 4.28 -17.10 0.33
CA PRO A 127 4.94 -15.79 0.32
C PRO A 127 5.17 -15.20 -1.07
N VAL A 128 5.54 -16.01 -2.07
CA VAL A 128 5.77 -15.49 -3.42
C VAL A 128 4.47 -15.09 -4.15
N ASP A 129 3.34 -15.77 -3.88
CA ASP A 129 2.04 -15.35 -4.42
C ASP A 129 1.62 -13.99 -3.84
N ALA A 130 1.85 -13.81 -2.53
CA ALA A 130 1.60 -12.54 -1.85
C ALA A 130 2.52 -11.44 -2.37
N ALA A 131 3.79 -11.73 -2.66
CA ALA A 131 4.74 -10.77 -3.20
C ALA A 131 4.27 -10.21 -4.55
N VAL A 132 3.85 -11.08 -5.49
CA VAL A 132 3.30 -10.64 -6.79
C VAL A 132 2.06 -9.77 -6.60
N ALA A 133 1.14 -10.18 -5.71
CA ALA A 133 -0.10 -9.46 -5.47
C ALA A 133 0.13 -8.06 -4.88
N LEU A 134 1.04 -7.93 -3.90
CA LEU A 134 1.39 -6.66 -3.25
C LEU A 134 2.16 -5.74 -4.19
N SER A 135 3.13 -6.25 -4.95
CA SER A 135 3.87 -5.46 -5.94
C SER A 135 2.95 -4.81 -6.98
N ALA A 136 1.91 -5.53 -7.43
CA ALA A 136 0.92 -4.95 -8.34
C ALA A 136 0.09 -3.83 -7.69
N ASN A 137 -0.26 -3.99 -6.41
CA ASN A 137 -1.03 -2.99 -5.66
C ASN A 137 -0.22 -1.68 -5.45
N PHE A 138 1.07 -1.80 -5.12
CA PHE A 138 1.93 -0.64 -4.87
C PHE A 138 2.05 0.31 -6.05
N ALA A 139 1.98 -0.21 -7.29
CA ALA A 139 1.99 0.63 -8.49
C ALA A 139 0.78 1.58 -8.55
N ALA A 140 -0.42 1.10 -8.18
CA ALA A 140 -1.62 1.93 -8.12
C ALA A 140 -1.55 2.93 -6.96
N TRP A 141 -1.17 2.45 -5.77
CA TRP A 141 -1.01 3.26 -4.57
C TRP A 141 -0.05 4.43 -4.77
N GLY A 142 1.13 4.19 -5.35
CA GLY A 142 2.11 5.24 -5.62
C GLY A 142 1.57 6.33 -6.55
N GLY A 143 0.78 5.96 -7.57
CA GLY A 143 0.09 6.91 -8.44
C GLY A 143 -0.93 7.77 -7.69
N TYR A 144 -1.70 7.18 -6.76
CA TYR A 144 -2.63 7.93 -5.91
C TYR A 144 -1.90 8.86 -4.95
N CYS A 145 -0.80 8.41 -4.33
CA CYS A 145 0.02 9.24 -3.47
C CYS A 145 0.62 10.43 -4.23
N ALA A 146 1.09 10.23 -5.46
CA ALA A 146 1.61 11.31 -6.30
C ALA A 146 0.54 12.38 -6.56
N ALA A 147 -0.67 11.97 -6.94
CA ALA A 147 -1.79 12.88 -7.20
C ALA A 147 -2.21 13.65 -5.93
N VAL A 148 -2.36 12.95 -4.80
CA VAL A 148 -2.74 13.58 -3.53
C VAL A 148 -1.66 14.53 -3.04
N GLY A 149 -0.38 14.13 -3.06
CA GLY A 149 0.72 14.98 -2.63
C GLY A 149 0.79 16.29 -3.42
N ALA A 150 0.61 16.25 -4.73
CA ALA A 150 0.55 17.46 -5.56
C ALA A 150 -0.62 18.37 -5.15
N ALA A 151 -1.81 17.78 -5.01
CA ALA A 151 -3.03 18.51 -4.67
C ALA A 151 -2.99 19.17 -3.29
N LEU A 152 -2.39 18.51 -2.29
CA LEU A 152 -2.24 19.06 -0.94
C LEU A 152 -1.49 20.39 -0.93
N ARG A 153 -0.46 20.53 -1.78
CA ARG A 153 0.30 21.77 -1.94
C ARG A 153 -0.47 22.82 -2.72
N GLU A 154 -1.10 22.40 -3.82
CA GLU A 154 -1.76 23.31 -4.75
C GLU A 154 -3.06 23.89 -4.22
N HIS A 155 -3.90 23.05 -3.60
CA HIS A 155 -5.28 23.42 -3.25
C HIS A 155 -5.53 23.52 -1.74
N TYR A 156 -4.76 22.78 -0.93
CA TYR A 156 -4.99 22.73 0.52
C TYR A 156 -3.98 23.57 1.31
N GLY A 157 -2.92 24.08 0.68
CA GLY A 157 -1.92 24.93 1.33
C GLY A 157 -1.04 24.18 2.35
N PHE A 158 -0.86 22.87 2.17
CA PHE A 158 0.00 22.04 3.03
C PHE A 158 1.46 22.25 2.60
N ASP A 159 2.36 22.25 3.57
CA ASP A 159 3.79 22.41 3.32
C ASP A 159 4.46 21.07 2.95
N ASN A 160 5.75 21.14 2.60
CA ASN A 160 6.50 19.94 2.20
C ASN A 160 6.55 18.86 3.30
N PRO A 161 6.82 19.20 4.59
CA PRO A 161 6.73 18.23 5.67
C PRO A 161 5.38 17.49 5.73
N ALA A 162 4.26 18.21 5.66
CA ALA A 162 2.93 17.61 5.70
C ALA A 162 2.64 16.66 4.53
N CYS A 163 3.32 16.84 3.40
CA CYS A 163 3.18 15.99 2.22
C CYS A 163 4.17 14.81 2.18
N GLY A 164 5.10 14.71 3.14
CA GLY A 164 6.21 13.75 3.11
C GLY A 164 5.78 12.29 3.02
N PHE A 165 4.66 11.92 3.66
CA PHE A 165 4.08 10.58 3.55
C PHE A 165 3.74 10.22 2.09
N PHE A 166 3.10 11.14 1.38
CA PHE A 166 2.70 10.93 0.00
C PHE A 166 3.92 10.90 -0.94
N ASP A 167 4.89 11.79 -0.71
CA ASP A 167 6.12 11.81 -1.51
C ASP A 167 6.91 10.51 -1.36
N PHE A 168 6.94 9.93 -0.15
CA PHE A 168 7.62 8.67 0.13
C PHE A 168 7.06 7.51 -0.72
N PHE A 169 5.73 7.36 -0.76
CA PHE A 169 5.10 6.30 -1.56
C PHE A 169 4.97 6.61 -3.05
N ALA A 170 5.01 7.89 -3.44
CA ALA A 170 5.02 8.31 -4.84
C ALA A 170 6.41 8.16 -5.50
N GLY A 171 7.46 8.17 -4.69
CA GLY A 171 8.84 8.06 -5.15
C GLY A 171 9.19 6.66 -5.69
N PRO A 172 10.21 6.54 -6.55
CA PRO A 172 10.70 5.24 -6.99
C PRO A 172 11.26 4.45 -5.79
N ALA A 173 11.08 3.13 -5.82
CA ALA A 173 11.61 2.22 -4.80
C ALA A 173 12.46 1.10 -5.43
N PRO A 174 13.63 1.42 -6.03
CA PRO A 174 14.42 0.47 -6.81
C PRO A 174 14.80 -0.80 -6.03
N GLU A 175 15.15 -0.65 -4.75
CA GLU A 175 15.50 -1.78 -3.88
C GLU A 175 14.32 -2.74 -3.66
N VAL A 176 13.09 -2.21 -3.55
CA VAL A 176 11.87 -3.03 -3.41
C VAL A 176 11.54 -3.69 -4.75
N GLU A 177 11.69 -2.96 -5.86
CA GLU A 177 11.49 -3.48 -7.21
C GLU A 177 12.45 -4.64 -7.52
N GLU A 178 13.76 -4.46 -7.28
CA GLU A 178 14.78 -5.49 -7.44
C GLU A 178 14.48 -6.73 -6.58
N ARG A 179 14.17 -6.52 -5.29
CA ARG A 179 13.83 -7.64 -4.38
C ARG A 179 12.56 -8.37 -4.79
N SER A 180 11.58 -7.67 -5.37
CA SER A 180 10.37 -8.32 -5.88
C SER A 180 10.69 -9.24 -7.06
N VAL A 181 11.57 -8.81 -7.97
CA VAL A 181 12.02 -9.63 -9.11
C VAL A 181 12.76 -10.86 -8.60
N GLU A 182 13.69 -10.70 -7.66
CA GLU A 182 14.44 -11.82 -7.07
C GLU A 182 13.53 -12.84 -6.37
N ALA A 183 12.53 -12.36 -5.61
CA ALA A 183 11.57 -13.22 -4.91
C ALA A 183 10.72 -14.05 -5.90
N VAL A 184 10.24 -13.40 -6.98
CA VAL A 184 9.44 -14.07 -8.01
C VAL A 184 10.29 -15.05 -8.82
N GLU A 185 11.54 -14.70 -9.14
CA GLU A 185 12.47 -15.59 -9.83
C GLU A 185 12.74 -16.85 -9.00
N ALA A 186 13.01 -16.70 -7.70
CA ALA A 186 13.20 -17.83 -6.80
C ALA A 186 11.93 -18.69 -6.66
N GLY A 187 10.74 -18.07 -6.59
CA GLY A 187 9.48 -18.79 -6.52
C GLY A 187 9.12 -19.56 -7.80
N LEU A 188 9.44 -18.99 -8.98
CA LEU A 188 9.32 -19.67 -10.27
C LEU A 188 10.27 -20.87 -10.36
N ALA A 189 11.55 -20.67 -10.04
CA ALA A 189 12.56 -21.74 -10.05
C ALA A 189 12.22 -22.87 -9.07
N GLY A 190 11.64 -22.53 -7.93
CA GLY A 190 11.18 -23.49 -6.91
C GLY A 190 9.81 -24.10 -7.17
N GLY A 191 9.09 -23.70 -8.23
CA GLY A 191 7.74 -24.19 -8.53
C GLY A 191 6.69 -23.87 -7.46
N ARG A 192 6.91 -22.82 -6.65
CA ARG A 192 6.02 -22.41 -5.56
C ARG A 192 5.02 -21.33 -5.97
N LEU A 193 5.32 -20.56 -7.02
CA LEU A 193 4.42 -19.52 -7.51
C LEU A 193 3.19 -20.12 -8.20
N SER A 194 2.02 -19.65 -7.78
CA SER A 194 0.75 -19.83 -8.45
C SER A 194 0.22 -18.49 -8.97
N GLU A 195 0.51 -18.17 -10.24
CA GLU A 195 0.01 -16.95 -10.90
C GLU A 195 -1.53 -16.78 -10.73
N PRO A 196 -2.38 -17.82 -10.88
CA PRO A 196 -3.82 -17.66 -10.66
C PRO A 196 -4.21 -17.24 -9.23
N LEU A 197 -3.49 -17.72 -8.21
CA LEU A 197 -3.71 -17.31 -6.82
C LEU A 197 -3.18 -15.91 -6.57
N ALA A 198 -1.97 -15.58 -7.04
CA ALA A 198 -1.41 -14.23 -6.96
C ALA A 198 -2.37 -13.19 -7.57
N HIS A 199 -2.91 -13.44 -8.76
CA HIS A 199 -3.90 -12.57 -9.37
C HIS A 199 -5.23 -12.51 -8.60
N ARG A 200 -5.65 -13.61 -7.94
CA ARG A 200 -6.85 -13.59 -7.09
C ARG A 200 -6.64 -12.70 -5.87
N TYR A 201 -5.48 -12.81 -5.22
CA TYR A 201 -5.10 -11.99 -4.08
C TYR A 201 -5.00 -10.52 -4.48
N GLY A 202 -4.34 -10.22 -5.60
CA GLY A 202 -4.22 -8.87 -6.12
C GLY A 202 -5.57 -8.20 -6.42
N ARG A 203 -6.53 -8.93 -7.00
CA ARG A 203 -7.90 -8.40 -7.21
C ARG A 203 -8.60 -8.03 -5.92
N LEU A 204 -8.40 -8.81 -4.86
CA LEU A 204 -8.98 -8.53 -3.55
C LEU A 204 -8.27 -7.34 -2.88
N LEU A 205 -6.93 -7.27 -2.94
CA LEU A 205 -6.17 -6.11 -2.46
C LEU A 205 -6.65 -4.81 -3.12
N GLN A 206 -6.75 -4.80 -4.45
CA GLN A 206 -7.24 -3.64 -5.19
C GLN A 206 -8.66 -3.25 -4.80
N ALA A 207 -9.57 -4.23 -4.63
CA ALA A 207 -10.94 -3.94 -4.20
C ALA A 207 -10.99 -3.40 -2.77
N TYR A 208 -10.17 -3.93 -1.87
CA TYR A 208 -10.07 -3.44 -0.49
C TYR A 208 -9.40 -2.08 -0.39
N GLU A 209 -8.44 -1.75 -1.26
CA GLU A 209 -7.89 -0.41 -1.36
C GLU A 209 -8.95 0.59 -1.84
N LEU A 210 -9.78 0.24 -2.83
CA LEU A 210 -10.91 1.07 -3.23
C LEU A 210 -11.92 1.27 -2.09
N MET A 211 -12.18 0.22 -1.28
CA MET A 211 -13.01 0.35 -0.07
C MET A 211 -12.38 1.28 0.97
N PHE A 212 -11.04 1.31 1.07
CA PHE A 212 -10.35 2.27 1.92
C PHE A 212 -10.67 3.70 1.47
N TRP A 213 -10.50 4.02 0.18
CA TRP A 213 -10.81 5.34 -0.37
C TRP A 213 -12.29 5.70 -0.23
N ASP A 214 -13.21 4.78 -0.56
CA ASP A 214 -14.65 5.00 -0.40
C ASP A 214 -15.05 5.16 1.09
N GLY A 215 -14.33 4.52 2.02
CA GLY A 215 -14.53 4.63 3.46
C GLY A 215 -14.09 5.97 4.07
N LEU A 216 -13.22 6.71 3.37
CA LEU A 216 -12.78 8.05 3.77
C LEU A 216 -13.78 9.14 3.38
N ALA A 217 -14.54 8.92 2.30
CA ALA A 217 -15.49 9.90 1.80
C ALA A 217 -16.54 10.28 2.86
N VAL A 218 -16.78 11.58 3.01
CA VAL A 218 -17.85 12.09 3.88
C VAL A 218 -19.18 11.70 3.23
N ARG A 219 -20.07 11.07 4.00
CA ARG A 219 -21.44 10.74 3.57
C ARG A 219 -22.38 11.90 3.78
#